data_AF-A0A563BFS2-F1
#
_entry.id   AF-A0A563BFS2-F1
#
_cell.length_a   1.000
_cell.length_b   1.000
_cell.length_c   1.000
_cell.angle_alpha   90.00
_cell.angle_beta   90.00
_cell.angle_gamma   90.00
#
_symmetry.space_group_name_H-M   'P 1'
#
loop_
_entity.id
_entity.type
_entity.pdbx_description
1 polymer ?
#
loop_
_entity_poly.entity_id
_entity_poly.type
_entity_poly.pdbx_seq_one_letter_code
_entity_poly.pdbx_strand_id
1 'polypeptide(L)' 'MAYIRKFKTASGATGVQVCYKEHGKVVKLVHVGSSNSELGLTKLLRKAQDIIDAGKRRLF' A
#
# COMPACT_ATOMS: atom_id res chain seq x y z
N MET A 1 11.35 -7.12 0.17
CA MET A 1 10.15 -7.13 1.05
C MET A 1 9.16 -6.06 0.59
N ALA A 2 7.85 -6.28 0.72
CA ALA A 2 6.85 -5.25 0.47
C ALA A 2 6.12 -4.88 1.78
N TYR A 3 5.76 -3.62 1.96
CA TYR A 3 5.03 -3.14 3.13
C TYR A 3 4.02 -2.05 2.77
N ILE A 4 2.98 -1.91 3.60
CA ILE A 4 1.94 -0.89 3.43
C ILE A 4 2.39 0.40 4.14
N ARG A 5 2.36 1.52 3.43
CA ARG A 5 2.61 2.86 3.95
C ARG A 5 1.31 3.66 3.94
N LYS A 6 0.96 4.26 5.09
CA LYS A 6 -0.12 5.25 5.20
C LYS A 6 0.50 6.65 5.25
N PHE A 7 -0.14 7.62 4.61
CA PHE A 7 0.29 9.02 4.65
C PHE A 7 -0.91 9.95 4.60
N LYS A 8 -0.78 11.18 5.11
CA LYS A 8 -1.81 12.20 5.00
C LYS A 8 -1.65 12.95 3.68
N THR A 9 -2.74 13.06 2.92
CA THR A 9 -2.77 13.88 1.71
C THR A 9 -2.98 15.35 2.07
N ALA A 10 -2.66 16.26 1.15
CA ALA A 10 -2.92 17.68 1.33
C ALA A 10 -4.42 17.99 1.51
N SER A 11 -5.31 17.15 0.99
CA SER A 11 -6.76 17.24 1.14
C SER A 11 -7.31 16.68 2.46
N GLY A 12 -6.45 16.24 3.39
CA GLY A 12 -6.86 15.67 4.69
C GLY A 12 -7.26 14.19 4.65
N ALA A 13 -7.29 13.56 3.47
CA ALA A 13 -7.53 12.12 3.34
C ALA A 13 -6.29 11.31 3.79
N THR A 14 -6.52 10.04 4.10
CA THR A 14 -5.45 9.08 4.39
C THR A 14 -5.16 8.28 3.13
N GLY A 15 -3.99 8.51 2.53
CA GLY A 15 -3.46 7.77 1.41
C GLY A 15 -2.82 6.45 1.83
N VAL A 16 -2.97 5.42 1.01
CA VAL A 16 -2.38 4.09 1.18
C VAL A 16 -1.50 3.76 -0.01
N GLN A 17 -0.29 3.29 0.26
CA GLN A 17 0.67 2.85 -0.74
C GLN A 17 1.27 1.49 -0.35
N VAL A 18 1.67 0.71 -1.35
CA VAL A 18 2.53 -0.46 -1.16
C VAL A 18 3.93 -0.07 -1.61
N CYS A 19 4.90 -0.21 -0.71
CA CYS A 19 6.30 0.07 -0.95
C CYS A 19 7.06 -1.25 -1.06
N TYR A 20 7.81 -1.43 -2.15
CA TYR A 20 8.68 -2.57 -2.35
C TYR A 20 10.11 -2.16 -2.07
N LYS A 21 10.78 -2.94 -1.23
CA LYS A 21 12.18 -2.80 -0.87
C LYS A 21 12.99 -3.97 -1.40
N GLU A 22 14.09 -3.66 -2.04
CA GLU A 22 15.13 -4.61 -2.44
C GLU A 22 16.47 -4.09 -1.93
N HIS A 23 17.28 -4.96 -1.33
CA HIS A 23 18.58 -4.60 -0.74
C HIS A 23 18.56 -3.33 0.14
N GLY A 24 17.49 -3.17 0.93
CA GLY A 24 17.30 -2.02 1.83
C GLY A 24 16.79 -0.73 1.17
N LYS A 25 16.73 -0.67 -0.17
CA LYS A 25 16.26 0.50 -0.93
C LYS A 25 14.83 0.31 -1.41
N VAL A 26 14.03 1.38 -1.40
CA VAL A 26 12.69 1.36 -1.98
C VAL A 26 12.82 1.42 -3.49
N VAL A 27 12.43 0.35 -4.18
CA VAL A 27 12.55 0.21 -5.64
C VAL A 27 11.23 0.45 -6.37
N LYS A 28 10.10 0.28 -5.69
CA LYS A 28 8.78 0.48 -6.29
C LYS A 28 7.79 0.99 -5.27
N LEU A 29 6.94 1.92 -5.70
CA LEU A 29 5.83 2.46 -4.95
C LEU A 29 4.56 2.27 -5.78
N VAL A 30 3.55 1.64 -5.18
CA VAL A 30 2.24 1.46 -5.80
C VAL A 30 1.23 2.25 -4.97
N HIS A 31 0.65 3.29 -5.56
CA HIS A 31 -0.43 4.02 -4.92
C HIS A 31 -1.74 3.23 -5.03
N VAL A 32 -2.33 2.87 -3.89
CA VAL A 32 -3.55 2.06 -3.82
C VAL A 32 -4.80 2.95 -3.84
N GLY A 33 -4.70 4.14 -3.26
CA GLY A 33 -5.75 5.16 -3.21
C GLY A 33 -5.66 6.02 -1.95
N SER A 34 -6.65 6.89 -1.75
CA SER A 34 -6.83 7.64 -0.51
C SER A 34 -8.30 7.65 -0.09
N SER A 35 -8.54 7.73 1.21
CA SER A 35 -9.89 7.78 1.79
C SER A 35 -9.92 8.73 2.98
N ASN A 36 -10.99 9.51 3.08
CA ASN A 36 -11.32 10.33 4.25
C ASN A 36 -12.26 9.62 5.24
N SER A 37 -12.71 8.41 4.92
CA SER A 37 -13.55 7.56 5.77
C SER A 37 -12.78 6.33 6.25
N GLU A 38 -13.05 5.90 7.48
CA GLU A 38 -12.47 4.70 8.09
C GLU A 38 -12.82 3.42 7.32
N LEU A 39 -14.07 3.27 6.89
CA LEU A 39 -14.50 2.12 6.08
C LEU A 39 -13.73 2.05 4.75
N GLY A 40 -13.55 3.20 4.09
CA GLY A 40 -12.78 3.30 2.85
C GLY A 40 -11.30 2.98 3.10
N LEU A 41 -10.73 3.42 4.21
CA LEU A 41 -9.36 3.10 4.59
C LEU A 41 -9.19 1.59 4.80
N THR A 42 -10.11 0.94 5.50
CA THR A 42 -10.08 -0.53 5.71
C THR A 42 -10.12 -1.29 4.38
N LYS A 43 -10.96 -0.86 3.43
CA LYS A 43 -10.99 -1.44 2.08
C LYS A 43 -9.65 -1.25 1.34
N LEU A 44 -9.05 -0.06 1.42
CA LEU A 44 -7.75 0.22 0.82
C LEU A 44 -6.64 -0.63 1.44
N LEU A 45 -6.67 -0.88 2.75
CA LEU A 45 -5.70 -1.73 3.43
C LEU A 45 -5.81 -3.19 3.01
N ARG A 46 -7.03 -3.73 2.88
CA ARG A 46 -7.25 -5.08 2.34
C ARG A 46 -6.70 -5.20 0.92
N LYS A 47 -7.05 -4.24 0.04
CA LYS A 47 -6.53 -4.20 -1.33
C LYS A 47 -5.00 -4.11 -1.39
N ALA A 48 -4.39 -3.32 -0.51
CA ALA A 48 -2.94 -3.22 -0.40
C ALA A 48 -2.29 -4.54 0.04
N GLN A 49 -2.93 -5.26 0.96
CA GLN A 49 -2.51 -6.58 1.40
C GLN A 49 -2.60 -7.61 0.26
N ASP A 50 -3.71 -7.62 -0.49
CA ASP A 50 -3.88 -8.50 -1.66
C ASP A 50 -2.78 -8.28 -2.71
N ILE A 51 -2.37 -7.03 -2.95
CA ILE A 51 -1.26 -6.68 -3.85
C ILE A 51 0.07 -7.27 -3.35
N ILE A 52 0.32 -7.22 -2.05
CA ILE A 52 1.53 -7.79 -1.45
C ILE A 52 1.51 -9.32 -1.58
N ASP A 53 0.38 -9.95 -1.29
CA ASP A 53 0.27 -11.41 -1.30
C ASP A 53 0.28 -11.98 -2.72
N ALA A 54 -0.32 -11.29 -3.70
CA ALA A 54 -0.16 -11.61 -5.11
C ALA A 54 1.30 -11.49 -5.58
N GLY A 55 2.04 -10.50 -5.07
CA GLY A 55 3.48 -10.34 -5.34
C GLY A 55 4.34 -11.44 -4.72
N LYS A 56 3.99 -11.93 -3.52
CA LYS A 56 4.66 -13.07 -2.88
C LYS A 56 4.39 -14.39 -3.60
N ARG A 57 3.19 -14.57 -4.15
CA ARG A 57 2.76 -15.82 -4.79
C ARG A 57 3.47 -16.11 -6.12
N ARG A 58 4.19 -15.14 -6.68
CA ARG A 58 4.94 -15.24 -7.95
C ARG A 58 6.36 -15.84 -7.80
N LEU A 59 6.70 -16.41 -6.64
CA LEU A 59 8.04 -16.96 -6.35
C LEU A 59 8.16 -18.50 -6.46
N PHE A 60 7.18 -19.19 -7.05
CA PHE A 60 7.27 -20.63 -7.35
C PHE A 60 6.74 -20.91 -8.76
#